data_AF-A0A2I0PS95-F1
#
_entry.id   AF-A0A2I0PS95-F1
#
_cell.length_a   1.000
_cell.length_b   1.000
_cell.length_c   1.000
_cell.angle_alpha   90.00
_cell.angle_beta   90.00
_cell.angle_gamma   90.00
#
_symmetry.space_group_name_H-M   'P 1'
#
loop_
_entity.id
_entity.type
_entity.pdbx_description
1 polymer ?
#
loop_
_entity_poly.entity_id
_entity_poly.type
_entity_poly.pdbx_seq_one_letter_code
_entity_poly.pdbx_strand_id
1 'polypeptide(L)'
;MKIKFITILTILFVLGFLQVIGPVAAAQNGNLIDHGTKYTTTDAKCVWKTYGYHKNTIKIFKTYYYKENGKWVRDFGYGVTLEKTSSTDMKISQEDAWETSIRYETTQFSANNYYWKVYRPEWLEN
;
A
#
# COMPACT_ATOMS: atom_id res chain seq x y z
N MET A 1 17.66 -44.50 -16.86
CA MET A 1 16.31 -43.93 -16.99
C MET A 1 16.31 -42.56 -16.31
N LYS A 2 16.48 -41.48 -17.09
CA LYS A 2 16.68 -40.10 -16.60
C LYS A 2 15.38 -39.34 -16.80
N ILE A 3 14.52 -39.37 -15.79
CA ILE A 3 13.22 -38.71 -15.80
C ILE A 3 13.13 -37.84 -14.55
N LYS A 4 13.05 -36.53 -14.80
CA LYS A 4 12.35 -35.49 -14.01
C LYS A 4 13.00 -34.97 -12.72
N PHE A 5 14.28 -34.60 -12.74
CA PHE A 5 14.77 -33.61 -11.77
C PHE A 5 14.39 -32.16 -12.13
N ILE A 6 14.14 -31.90 -13.42
CA ILE A 6 13.78 -30.55 -13.92
C ILE A 6 12.33 -30.18 -13.59
N THR A 7 11.43 -31.17 -13.44
CA THR A 7 9.99 -30.93 -13.20
C THR A 7 9.68 -30.56 -11.74
N ILE A 8 10.51 -30.96 -10.78
CA ILE A 8 10.28 -30.63 -9.35
C ILE A 8 10.74 -29.20 -9.04
N LEU A 9 11.76 -28.68 -9.73
CA LEU A 9 12.22 -27.30 -9.54
C LEU A 9 11.23 -26.26 -10.10
N THR A 10 10.45 -26.63 -11.12
CA THR A 10 9.41 -25.76 -11.70
C THR A 10 8.20 -25.63 -10.79
N ILE A 11 7.85 -26.67 -10.03
CA ILE A 11 6.69 -26.65 -9.11
C ILE A 11 7.00 -25.80 -7.86
N LEU A 12 8.26 -25.77 -7.41
CA LEU A 12 8.69 -24.89 -6.31
C LEU A 12 8.70 -23.40 -6.68
N PHE A 13 8.94 -23.06 -7.96
CA PHE A 13 8.85 -21.67 -8.41
C PHE A 13 7.40 -21.19 -8.57
N VAL A 14 6.44 -22.07 -8.83
CA VAL A 14 5.02 -21.69 -8.99
C VAL A 14 4.32 -21.51 -7.63
N LEU A 15 4.73 -22.25 -6.60
CA LEU A 15 4.11 -22.14 -5.26
C LEU A 15 4.70 -21.02 -4.39
N GLY A 16 5.93 -20.56 -4.66
CA GLY A 16 6.57 -19.46 -3.92
C GLY A 16 6.05 -18.06 -4.28
N PHE A 17 5.41 -17.89 -5.44
CA PHE A 17 4.92 -16.59 -5.91
C PHE A 17 3.48 -16.26 -5.47
N LEU A 18 2.74 -17.22 -4.93
CA LEU A 18 1.33 -17.04 -4.57
C LEU A 18 1.11 -16.44 -3.16
N GLN A 19 2.17 -16.16 -2.39
CA GLN A 19 2.06 -15.49 -1.09
C GLN A 19 2.38 -13.98 -1.13
N VAL A 20 2.49 -13.39 -2.31
CA VAL A 20 2.61 -11.93 -2.47
C VAL A 20 1.42 -11.37 -3.25
N ILE A 21 0.20 -11.76 -2.84
CA ILE A 21 -1.00 -10.97 -3.13
C ILE A 21 -1.09 -9.85 -2.07
N GLY A 22 0.03 -9.15 -1.87
CA GLY A 22 0.04 -7.79 -1.31
C GLY A 22 -0.15 -6.78 -2.45
N PRO A 23 -0.03 -5.47 -2.21
CA PRO A 23 -0.35 -4.40 -3.17
C PRO A 23 0.63 -4.27 -4.36
N VAL A 24 1.17 -5.39 -4.85
CA VAL A 24 2.09 -5.47 -5.98
C VAL A 24 1.37 -5.14 -7.30
N ALA A 25 0.07 -5.43 -7.41
CA ALA A 25 -0.73 -5.02 -8.57
C ALA A 25 -0.81 -3.49 -8.72
N ALA A 26 -0.76 -2.73 -7.63
CA ALA A 26 -0.71 -1.27 -7.73
C ALA A 26 0.64 -0.76 -8.23
N ALA A 27 1.75 -1.42 -7.88
CA ALA A 27 3.11 -0.97 -8.17
C ALA A 27 3.51 -0.99 -9.66
N GLN A 28 2.67 -1.49 -10.57
CA GLN A 28 3.07 -1.73 -11.96
C GLN A 28 3.51 -0.47 -12.75
N ASN A 29 3.28 0.76 -12.26
CA ASN A 29 3.78 2.00 -12.87
C ASN A 29 4.11 3.13 -11.86
N GLY A 30 4.25 2.81 -10.57
CA GLY A 30 4.44 3.80 -9.50
C GLY A 30 5.85 3.75 -8.91
N ASN A 31 6.47 4.91 -8.70
CA ASN A 31 7.73 5.00 -7.96
C ASN A 31 7.44 4.99 -6.46
N LEU A 32 8.11 4.13 -5.71
CA LEU A 32 8.05 4.16 -4.24
C LEU A 32 8.67 5.48 -3.75
N ILE A 33 7.89 6.31 -3.05
CA ILE A 33 8.31 7.65 -2.57
C ILE A 33 8.33 7.77 -1.05
N ASP A 34 7.62 6.92 -0.32
CA ASP A 34 7.67 6.83 1.14
C ASP A 34 7.35 5.41 1.59
N HIS A 35 7.93 4.99 2.71
CA HIS A 35 7.56 3.75 3.38
C HIS A 35 7.97 3.80 4.85
N GLY A 36 7.32 3.00 5.67
CA GLY A 36 7.71 2.91 7.07
C GLY A 36 6.96 1.84 7.84
N THR A 37 7.30 1.75 9.12
CA THR A 37 6.67 0.85 10.08
C THR A 37 6.48 1.60 11.39
N LYS A 38 5.26 1.57 11.93
CA LYS A 38 4.90 2.12 13.23
C LYS A 38 4.45 0.96 14.12
N TYR A 39 5.11 0.77 15.25
CA TYR A 39 4.68 -0.19 16.26
C TYR A 39 3.67 0.50 17.17
N THR A 40 2.47 -0.05 17.28
CA THR A 40 1.44 0.46 18.20
C THR A 40 1.56 -0.21 19.57
N THR A 41 1.97 -1.48 19.59
CA THR A 41 2.34 -2.23 20.80
C THR A 41 3.51 -3.17 20.50
N THR A 42 3.95 -3.96 21.49
CA THR A 42 4.92 -5.05 21.29
C THR A 42 4.47 -6.09 20.28
N ASP A 43 3.15 -6.23 20.13
CA ASP A 43 2.49 -7.30 19.37
C ASP A 43 1.58 -6.75 18.26
N ALA A 44 1.64 -5.46 17.96
CA ALA A 44 0.89 -4.83 16.87
C ALA A 44 1.75 -3.79 16.14
N LYS A 45 1.69 -3.81 14.80
CA LYS A 45 2.38 -2.83 13.96
C LYS A 45 1.58 -2.51 12.69
N CYS A 46 1.76 -1.30 12.20
CA CYS A 46 1.30 -0.85 10.89
C CYS A 46 2.51 -0.65 9.98
N VAL A 47 2.45 -1.20 8.77
CA VAL A 47 3.44 -0.97 7.71
C VAL A 47 2.76 -0.21 6.60
N TRP A 48 3.40 0.85 6.10
CA TRP A 48 2.89 1.58 4.94
C TRP A 48 3.91 1.63 3.80
N LYS A 49 3.37 1.74 2.58
CA LYS A 49 4.11 2.04 1.37
C LYS A 49 3.33 3.05 0.54
N THR A 50 4.02 4.09 0.09
CA THR A 50 3.45 5.16 -0.73
C THR A 50 4.14 5.18 -2.08
N TYR A 51 3.32 5.17 -3.13
CA TYR A 51 3.77 5.18 -4.52
C TYR A 51 3.26 6.43 -5.23
N GLY A 52 4.16 7.17 -5.87
CA GLY A 52 3.83 8.26 -6.77
C GLY A 52 3.76 7.78 -8.21
N TYR A 53 2.68 8.16 -8.92
CA TYR A 53 2.46 7.82 -10.33
C TYR A 53 2.51 9.08 -11.19
N HIS A 54 2.68 8.88 -12.50
CA HIS A 54 2.57 9.97 -13.47
C HIS A 54 1.09 10.45 -13.51
N LYS A 55 0.86 11.77 -13.64
CA LYS A 55 -0.44 12.48 -13.56
C LYS A 55 -0.93 12.92 -12.17
N ASN A 56 -0.03 13.27 -11.24
CA ASN A 56 -0.42 13.77 -9.90
C ASN A 56 -1.33 12.80 -9.13
N THR A 57 -0.98 11.52 -9.16
CA THR A 57 -1.67 10.48 -8.39
C THR A 57 -0.69 9.87 -7.39
N ILE A 58 -1.10 9.77 -6.13
CA ILE A 58 -0.38 9.06 -5.08
C ILE A 58 -1.27 7.94 -4.56
N LYS A 59 -0.70 6.74 -4.41
CA LYS A 59 -1.38 5.62 -3.76
C LYS A 59 -0.61 5.21 -2.51
N ILE A 60 -1.32 5.08 -1.41
CA ILE A 60 -0.80 4.72 -0.09
C ILE A 60 -1.45 3.41 0.30
N PHE A 61 -0.64 2.43 0.71
CA PHE A 61 -1.12 1.16 1.22
C PHE A 61 -0.70 1.04 2.67
N LYS A 62 -1.66 0.78 3.55
CA LYS A 62 -1.41 0.43 4.95
C LYS A 62 -1.78 -1.03 5.18
N THR A 63 -0.90 -1.75 5.86
CA THR A 63 -1.15 -3.12 6.29
C THR A 63 -0.90 -3.22 7.78
N TYR A 64 -1.90 -3.70 8.51
CA TYR A 64 -1.82 -3.95 9.94
C TYR A 64 -1.45 -5.40 10.18
N TYR A 65 -0.58 -5.60 11.16
CA TYR A 65 -0.12 -6.90 11.60
C TYR A 65 -0.27 -7.00 13.11
N TYR A 66 -0.66 -8.17 13.58
CA TYR A 66 -0.52 -8.55 14.98
C TYR A 66 0.47 -9.72 15.10
N LYS A 67 0.90 -9.99 16.32
CA LYS A 67 1.81 -11.09 16.63
C LYS A 67 1.03 -12.26 17.20
N GLU A 68 1.20 -13.42 16.58
CA GLU A 68 0.61 -14.69 17.02
C GLU A 68 1.75 -15.71 17.15
N ASN A 69 1.89 -16.32 18.34
CA ASN A 69 2.96 -17.29 18.63
C ASN A 69 4.37 -16.78 18.25
N GLY A 70 4.63 -15.49 18.51
CA GLY A 70 5.89 -14.83 18.20
C GLY A 70 6.11 -14.45 16.73
N LYS A 71 5.16 -14.76 15.84
CA LYS A 71 5.23 -14.46 14.40
C LYS A 71 4.27 -13.35 14.02
N TRP A 72 4.65 -12.50 13.07
CA TRP A 72 3.76 -11.46 12.54
C TRP A 72 2.75 -12.07 11.57
N VAL A 73 1.47 -11.89 11.84
CA VAL A 73 0.34 -12.29 11.01
C VAL A 73 -0.35 -11.02 10.50
N ARG A 74 -0.72 -11.01 9.21
CA ARG A 74 -1.48 -9.89 8.62
C ARG A 74 -2.90 -9.94 9.17
N ASP A 75 -3.37 -8.79 9.65
CA ASP A 75 -4.75 -8.59 10.09
C ASP A 75 -5.60 -8.12 8.90
N PHE A 76 -5.58 -6.82 8.64
CA PHE A 76 -6.25 -6.17 7.52
C PHE A 76 -5.32 -5.15 6.84
N GLY A 77 -5.78 -4.59 5.73
CA GLY A 77 -5.12 -3.48 5.08
C GLY A 77 -6.07 -2.73 4.17
N TYR A 78 -5.70 -1.50 3.84
CA TYR A 78 -6.48 -0.64 2.96
C TYR A 78 -5.58 0.26 2.10
N GLY A 79 -6.15 0.72 0.99
CA GLY A 79 -5.51 1.61 0.04
C GLY A 79 -6.15 3.00 0.06
N VAL A 80 -5.35 4.05 0.01
CA VAL A 80 -5.81 5.42 -0.21
C VAL A 80 -5.18 5.95 -1.49
N THR A 81 -5.98 6.58 -2.34
CA THR A 81 -5.52 7.28 -3.54
C THR A 81 -5.79 8.77 -3.39
N LEU A 82 -4.75 9.57 -3.57
CA LEU A 82 -4.79 11.03 -3.69
C LEU A 82 -4.63 11.38 -5.16
N GLU A 83 -5.61 12.08 -5.74
CA GLU A 83 -5.63 12.43 -7.15
C GLU A 83 -6.04 13.88 -7.33
N LYS A 84 -5.18 14.66 -7.98
CA LYS A 84 -5.53 16.04 -8.34
C LYS A 84 -6.49 16.03 -9.54
N THR A 85 -7.73 16.44 -9.32
CA THR A 85 -8.78 16.41 -10.36
C THR A 85 -8.92 17.73 -11.12
N SER A 86 -8.50 18.85 -10.52
CA SER A 86 -8.49 20.18 -11.16
C SER A 86 -7.29 21.01 -10.69
N SER A 87 -7.21 22.30 -11.04
CA SER A 87 -6.18 23.20 -10.51
C SER A 87 -6.31 23.43 -8.99
N THR A 88 -7.52 23.29 -8.45
CA THR A 88 -7.85 23.59 -7.05
C THR A 88 -8.45 22.42 -6.29
N ASP A 89 -8.73 21.28 -6.92
CA ASP A 89 -9.45 20.18 -6.26
C ASP A 89 -8.60 18.92 -6.20
N MET A 90 -8.67 18.27 -5.03
CA MET A 90 -8.10 16.97 -4.73
C MET A 90 -9.23 15.99 -4.46
N LYS A 91 -9.16 14.83 -5.09
CA LYS A 91 -9.97 13.67 -4.76
C LYS A 91 -9.15 12.74 -3.87
N ILE A 92 -9.75 12.33 -2.76
CA ILE A 92 -9.20 11.35 -1.84
C ILE A 92 -10.17 10.17 -1.82
N SER A 93 -9.73 9.02 -2.33
CA SER A 93 -10.52 7.79 -2.33
C SER A 93 -9.84 6.72 -1.52
N GLN A 94 -10.55 6.13 -0.57
CA GLN A 94 -10.10 5.01 0.23
C GLN A 94 -10.84 3.75 -0.23
N GLU A 95 -10.08 2.68 -0.40
CA GLU A 95 -10.56 1.35 -0.72
C GLU A 95 -10.19 0.42 0.43
N ASP A 96 -11.21 0.03 1.20
CA ASP A 96 -11.14 -1.01 2.21
C ASP A 96 -11.74 -2.30 1.61
N ALA A 97 -11.46 -3.45 2.25
CA ALA A 97 -11.96 -4.74 1.75
C ALA A 97 -13.49 -4.86 1.66
N TRP A 98 -14.23 -3.92 2.25
CA TRP A 98 -15.68 -3.98 2.42
C TRP A 98 -16.42 -2.72 1.97
N GLU A 99 -15.73 -1.59 1.82
CA GLU A 99 -16.35 -0.31 1.47
C GLU A 99 -15.34 0.59 0.74
N THR A 100 -15.85 1.40 -0.19
CA THR A 100 -15.09 2.48 -0.82
C THR A 100 -15.68 3.81 -0.35
N SER A 101 -14.83 4.70 0.17
CA SER A 101 -15.22 6.07 0.49
C SER A 101 -14.48 7.05 -0.40
N ILE A 102 -15.17 8.12 -0.80
CA ILE A 102 -14.62 9.18 -1.65
C ILE A 102 -14.96 10.52 -1.03
N ARG A 103 -13.96 11.37 -0.86
CA ARG A 103 -14.14 12.77 -0.48
C ARG A 103 -13.32 13.70 -1.39
N TYR A 104 -13.75 14.95 -1.45
CA TYR A 104 -13.09 15.99 -2.21
C TYR A 104 -12.62 17.10 -1.27
N GLU A 105 -11.44 17.65 -1.54
CA GLU A 105 -10.86 18.74 -0.79
C GLU A 105 -10.34 19.83 -1.73
N THR A 106 -10.59 21.09 -1.39
CA THR A 106 -10.06 22.22 -2.15
C THR A 106 -8.64 22.52 -1.70
N THR A 107 -7.68 22.40 -2.61
CA THR A 107 -6.26 22.69 -2.38
C THR A 107 -5.54 23.11 -3.66
N GLN A 108 -4.62 24.06 -3.54
CA GLN A 108 -3.74 24.46 -4.63
C GLN A 108 -2.51 23.53 -4.79
N PHE A 109 -2.27 22.62 -3.85
CA PHE A 109 -1.12 21.71 -3.90
C PHE A 109 -1.27 20.63 -4.98
N SER A 110 -0.16 20.22 -5.59
CA SER A 110 -0.11 18.95 -6.33
C SER A 110 -0.31 17.78 -5.37
N ALA A 111 -0.66 16.58 -5.87
CA ALA A 111 -0.81 15.41 -4.99
C ALA A 111 0.45 15.14 -4.15
N ASN A 112 1.64 15.31 -4.73
CA ASN A 112 2.90 15.15 -4.00
C ASN A 112 3.07 16.19 -2.88
N ASN A 113 2.82 17.47 -3.17
CA ASN A 113 2.94 18.50 -2.15
C ASN A 113 1.88 18.35 -1.07
N TYR A 114 0.65 18.01 -1.45
CA TYR A 114 -0.43 17.75 -0.51
C TYR A 114 -0.10 16.55 0.39
N TYR A 115 0.44 15.47 -0.18
CA TYR A 115 0.87 14.30 0.57
C TYR A 115 1.87 14.66 1.68
N TRP A 116 2.97 15.34 1.34
CA TRP A 116 4.03 15.64 2.31
C TRP A 116 3.64 16.71 3.33
N LYS A 117 2.84 17.70 2.93
CA LYS A 117 2.54 18.87 3.77
C LYS A 117 1.26 18.76 4.58
N VAL A 118 0.31 17.92 4.17
CA VAL A 118 -1.03 17.83 4.77
C VAL A 118 -1.33 16.39 5.15
N TYR A 119 -1.44 15.50 4.17
CA TYR A 119 -1.94 14.15 4.41
C TYR A 119 -1.03 13.33 5.34
N ARG A 120 0.27 13.24 5.06
CA ARG A 120 1.19 12.39 5.84
C ARG A 120 1.24 12.79 7.32
N PRO A 121 1.45 14.08 7.70
CA PRO A 121 1.41 14.50 9.10
C PRO A 121 0.08 14.16 9.80
N GLU A 122 -1.06 14.38 9.14
CA GLU A 122 -2.37 14.16 9.76
C GLU A 122 -2.75 12.67 9.88
N TRP A 123 -2.43 11.86 8.87
CA TRP A 123 -2.94 10.50 8.72
C TRP A 123 -1.95 9.40 9.07
N LEU A 124 -0.64 9.66 8.99
CA LEU A 124 0.39 8.63 9.22
C LEU A 124 1.05 8.76 10.61
N GLU A 125 1.05 9.95 11.21
CA GLU A 125 1.72 10.19 12.50
C GLU A 125 0.80 10.02 13.72
N ASN A 126 -0.51 10.27 13.56
CA ASN A 126 -1.55 9.87 14.53
C ASN A 126 -1.66 8.34 14.64
#